data_AF-A0A1C7MCX1-F1
#
_entry.id   AF-A0A1C7MCX1-F1
#
_cell.length_a   1.000
_cell.length_b   1.000
_cell.length_c   1.000
_cell.angle_alpha   90.00
_cell.angle_beta   90.00
_cell.angle_gamma   90.00
#
_symmetry.space_group_name_H-M   'P 1'
#
loop_
_entity.id
_entity.type
_entity.pdbx_description
1 polymer ?
#
loop_
_entity_poly.entity_id
_entity_poly.type
_entity_poly.pdbx_seq_one_letter_code
_entity_poly.pdbx_strand_id
1 'polypeptide(L)'
;MDRWSTNLEDVPLQDLADALLRRVRKAAIIDASFLSIEMIHTLEYSLHSTLSVIRHIRNSRQYSMGLPPEILSTVFQLVPRKRRDKFSDNPAWEPSSVNTSDFVPLTHVCRQWRNVALSTPSLWRCISDHHPSAFLDRSLNIDLVATITQEPQEGHLIHDLLGSHGSRIREMHWLIPRYPPRLFPDVHLNFRAPQLKILTLQYDKVGSDSPAPPPFQGHTPQLEYPSLRNNLWLPQDDILSLTTFVFLT
;
A
#
# COMPACT_ATOMS: atom_id res chain seq x y z
N MET A 1 33.78 7.23 -52.66
CA MET A 1 32.97 8.45 -52.47
C MET A 1 31.99 8.16 -51.35
N ASP A 2 32.46 8.25 -50.10
CA ASP A 2 31.60 8.19 -48.92
C ASP A 2 31.19 9.63 -48.60
N ARG A 3 29.97 9.99 -48.98
CA ARG A 3 29.32 11.22 -48.51
C ARG A 3 28.10 10.79 -47.72
N TRP A 4 27.91 11.46 -46.57
CA TRP A 4 26.70 11.44 -45.73
C TRP A 4 26.57 10.29 -44.71
N SER A 5 27.55 10.13 -43.82
CA SER A 5 27.18 9.83 -42.42
C SER A 5 26.81 11.15 -41.77
N THR A 6 25.56 11.59 -41.95
CA THR A 6 25.00 12.68 -41.14
C THR A 6 25.11 12.24 -39.69
N ASN A 7 25.92 12.94 -38.90
CA ASN A 7 26.04 12.64 -37.48
C ASN A 7 24.65 12.87 -36.86
N LEU A 8 24.07 11.82 -36.30
CA LEU A 8 22.72 11.87 -35.73
C LEU A 8 22.62 12.92 -34.62
N GLU A 9 23.76 13.29 -34.03
CA GLU A 9 23.91 14.31 -32.99
C GLU A 9 23.63 15.74 -33.47
N ASP A 10 23.76 16.03 -34.76
CA ASP A 10 23.53 17.36 -35.32
C ASP A 10 22.06 17.61 -35.68
N VAL A 11 21.22 16.57 -35.62
CA VAL A 11 19.79 16.68 -35.95
C VAL A 11 19.02 17.17 -34.72
N PRO A 12 18.20 18.24 -34.84
CA PRO A 12 17.36 18.69 -33.73
C PRO A 12 16.46 17.57 -33.19
N LEU A 13 16.40 17.43 -31.86
CA LEU A 13 15.60 16.38 -31.20
C LEU A 13 14.12 16.40 -31.62
N GLN A 14 13.58 17.58 -31.94
CA GLN A 14 12.21 17.72 -32.42
C GLN A 14 12.02 17.11 -33.82
N ASP A 15 12.99 17.29 -34.71
CA ASP A 15 12.95 16.71 -36.06
C ASP A 15 13.06 15.18 -36.03
N LEU A 16 13.86 14.63 -35.11
CA LEU A 16 13.95 13.19 -34.87
C LEU A 16 12.62 12.61 -34.37
N ALA A 17 11.97 13.28 -33.41
CA ALA A 17 10.66 12.85 -32.89
C ALA A 17 9.58 12.87 -33.98
N ASP A 18 9.55 13.93 -34.80
CA ASP A 18 8.62 14.06 -35.91
C ASP A 18 8.89 13.02 -37.01
N ALA A 19 10.15 12.76 -37.33
CA ALA A 19 10.55 11.74 -38.30
C ALA A 19 10.11 10.34 -37.84
N LEU A 20 10.33 10.01 -36.57
CA LEU A 20 9.88 8.74 -35.98
C LEU A 20 8.35 8.60 -36.04
N LEU A 21 7.60 9.64 -35.64
CA LEU A 21 6.14 9.62 -35.66
C LEU A 21 5.61 9.41 -37.09
N ARG A 22 6.17 10.11 -38.09
CA ARG A 22 5.80 9.93 -39.50
C ARG A 22 6.08 8.50 -39.96
N ARG A 23 7.22 7.94 -39.57
CA ARG A 23 7.65 6.60 -39.99
C ARG A 23 6.78 5.50 -39.37
N VAL A 24 6.45 5.60 -38.08
CA VAL A 24 5.51 4.69 -37.39
C VAL A 24 4.12 4.76 -38.01
N ARG A 25 3.60 5.98 -38.27
CA ARG A 25 2.29 6.15 -38.95
C ARG A 25 2.27 5.53 -40.35
N LYS A 26 3.34 5.74 -41.12
CA LYS A 26 3.46 5.18 -42.47
C LYS A 26 3.51 3.64 -42.44
N ALA A 27 4.25 3.06 -41.49
CA ALA A 27 4.29 1.60 -41.29
C ALA A 27 2.90 1.05 -40.93
N ALA A 28 2.17 1.72 -40.03
CA ALA A 28 0.82 1.30 -39.63
C ALA A 28 -0.21 1.31 -40.78
N ILE A 29 -0.04 2.17 -41.79
CA ILE A 29 -0.97 2.30 -42.93
C ILE A 29 -0.58 1.38 -44.09
N ILE A 30 0.72 1.24 -44.37
CA ILE A 30 1.20 0.60 -45.60
C ILE A 30 1.57 -0.87 -45.38
N ASP A 31 2.14 -1.21 -44.21
CA ASP A 31 2.61 -2.57 -43.95
C ASP A 31 2.74 -2.85 -42.44
N ALA A 32 1.66 -3.36 -41.83
CA ALA A 32 1.65 -3.73 -40.42
C ALA A 32 2.61 -4.89 -40.09
N SER A 33 3.07 -5.67 -41.08
CA SER A 33 4.02 -6.77 -40.86
C SER A 33 5.43 -6.29 -40.53
N PHE A 34 5.76 -5.03 -40.87
CA PHE A 34 7.02 -4.38 -40.50
C PHE A 34 7.14 -4.12 -38.99
N LEU A 35 6.01 -3.98 -38.29
CA LEU A 35 5.96 -3.79 -36.84
C LEU A 35 5.72 -5.13 -36.14
N SER A 36 6.75 -5.95 -36.07
CA SER A 36 6.71 -7.15 -35.22
C SER A 36 6.40 -6.78 -33.77
N ILE A 37 5.76 -7.68 -33.02
CA ILE A 37 5.45 -7.47 -31.59
C ILE A 37 6.72 -7.10 -30.79
N GLU A 38 7.85 -7.71 -31.12
CA GLU A 38 9.14 -7.42 -30.50
C GLU A 38 9.63 -5.99 -30.81
N MET A 39 9.48 -5.53 -32.05
CA MET A 39 9.79 -4.16 -32.45
C MET A 39 8.89 -3.15 -31.73
N ILE A 40 7.59 -3.47 -31.58
CA ILE A 40 6.63 -2.64 -30.84
C ILE A 40 7.08 -2.50 -29.39
N HIS A 41 7.36 -3.60 -28.69
CA HIS A 41 7.83 -3.55 -27.30
C HIS A 41 9.13 -2.76 -27.16
N THR A 42 10.07 -2.91 -28.10
CA THR A 42 11.35 -2.18 -28.09
C THR A 42 11.14 -0.67 -28.30
N LEU A 43 10.25 -0.29 -29.22
CA LEU A 43 9.88 1.11 -29.45
C LEU A 43 9.16 1.71 -28.23
N GLU A 44 8.21 0.99 -27.65
CA GLU A 44 7.50 1.42 -26.44
C GLU A 44 8.47 1.66 -25.28
N TYR A 45 9.39 0.72 -25.03
CA TYR A 45 10.42 0.87 -24.00
C TYR A 45 11.31 2.10 -24.23
N SER A 46 11.76 2.30 -25.47
CA SER A 46 12.63 3.42 -25.84
C SER A 46 11.93 4.77 -25.70
N LEU A 47 10.66 4.86 -26.14
CA LEU A 47 9.83 6.05 -26.01
C LEU A 47 9.52 6.36 -24.54
N HIS A 48 9.20 5.33 -23.75
CA HIS A 48 8.96 5.48 -22.32
C HIS A 48 10.21 6.02 -21.61
N SER A 49 11.38 5.47 -21.92
CA SER A 49 12.67 5.91 -21.37
C SER A 49 12.99 7.35 -21.77
N THR A 50 12.81 7.71 -23.04
CA THR A 50 13.02 9.07 -23.54
C THR A 50 12.09 10.07 -22.86
N LEU A 51 10.80 9.75 -22.75
CA LEU A 51 9.81 10.59 -22.08
C LEU A 51 10.15 10.77 -20.59
N SER A 52 10.68 9.74 -19.93
CA SER A 52 11.17 9.83 -18.55
C SER A 52 12.29 10.86 -18.40
N VAL A 53 13.26 10.88 -19.33
CA VAL A 53 14.36 11.86 -19.36
C VAL A 53 13.84 13.28 -19.62
N ILE A 54 12.98 13.47 -20.62
CA ILE A 54 12.39 14.79 -20.91
C ILE A 54 11.61 15.32 -19.71
N ARG A 55 10.79 14.45 -19.10
CA ARG A 55 10.08 14.80 -17.86
C ARG A 55 11.06 15.20 -16.78
N HIS A 56 12.15 14.45 -16.56
CA HIS A 56 13.18 14.79 -15.58
C HIS A 56 13.81 16.18 -15.83
N ILE A 57 14.16 16.53 -17.07
CA ILE A 57 14.72 17.85 -17.42
C ILE A 57 13.69 18.96 -17.20
N ARG A 58 12.43 18.75 -17.61
CA ARG A 58 11.37 19.75 -17.38
C ARG A 58 11.16 19.99 -15.89
N ASN A 59 11.16 18.90 -15.14
CA ASN A 59 10.96 18.84 -13.71
C ASN A 59 12.10 19.52 -12.93
N SER A 60 13.36 19.39 -13.35
CA SER A 60 14.48 20.11 -12.73
C SER A 60 14.45 21.62 -12.99
N ARG A 61 13.68 22.07 -13.98
CA ARG A 61 13.49 23.49 -14.34
C ARG A 61 12.25 24.13 -13.71
N GLN A 62 11.42 23.36 -12.99
CA GLN A 62 10.17 23.85 -12.40
C GLN A 62 10.36 24.21 -10.93
N TYR A 63 10.02 25.45 -10.53
CA TYR A 63 10.21 25.96 -9.15
C TYR A 63 9.49 25.14 -8.07
N SER A 64 8.33 24.55 -8.38
CA SER A 64 7.57 23.69 -7.44
C SER A 64 8.33 22.43 -7.02
N MET A 65 9.42 22.09 -7.72
CA MET A 65 10.29 20.95 -7.42
C MET A 65 11.48 21.30 -6.53
N GLY A 66 11.63 22.58 -6.16
CA GLY A 66 12.65 23.04 -5.21
C GLY A 66 12.31 22.79 -3.73
N LEU A 67 11.18 22.16 -3.43
CA LEU A 67 10.85 21.81 -2.05
C LEU A 67 11.82 20.75 -1.52
N PRO A 68 12.39 20.94 -0.32
CA PRO A 68 13.17 19.92 0.35
C PRO A 68 12.36 18.61 0.48
N PRO A 69 13.02 17.44 0.41
CA PRO A 69 12.38 16.13 0.59
C PRO A 69 11.48 16.02 1.83
N GLU A 70 11.86 16.70 2.92
CA GLU A 70 11.16 16.71 4.20
C GLU A 70 9.82 17.46 4.13
N ILE A 71 9.79 18.55 3.36
CA ILE A 71 8.56 19.31 3.12
C ILE A 71 7.64 18.51 2.20
N LEU A 72 8.19 17.88 1.15
CA LEU A 72 7.42 16.99 0.28
C LEU A 72 6.84 15.81 1.05
N SER A 73 7.60 15.17 1.94
CA SER A 73 7.10 14.04 2.74
C SER A 73 6.02 14.49 3.72
N THR A 74 6.13 15.69 4.29
CA THR A 74 5.08 16.29 5.14
C THR A 74 3.81 16.56 4.34
N VAL A 75 3.93 17.16 3.15
CA VAL A 75 2.78 17.38 2.26
C VAL A 75 2.14 16.06 1.86
N PHE A 76 2.94 15.03 1.54
CA PHE A 76 2.42 13.72 1.17
C PHE A 76 1.60 13.10 2.29
N GLN A 77 2.00 13.26 3.57
CA GLN A 77 1.23 12.75 4.71
C GLN A 77 -0.18 13.38 4.83
N LEU A 78 -0.42 14.54 4.22
CA LEU A 78 -1.73 15.22 4.22
C LEU A 78 -2.63 14.81 3.04
N VAL A 79 -2.11 14.04 2.08
CA VAL A 79 -2.84 13.63 0.87
C VAL A 79 -3.96 12.61 1.12
N PRO A 80 -3.78 11.56 1.95
CA PRO A 80 -4.68 10.43 1.90
C PRO A 80 -5.99 10.78 2.58
N ARG A 81 -7.09 10.22 2.06
CA ARG A 81 -8.36 10.32 2.76
C ARG A 81 -8.31 9.44 4.01
N LYS A 82 -8.85 9.95 5.12
CA LYS A 82 -9.20 9.10 6.27
C LYS A 82 -10.12 7.99 5.76
N ARG A 83 -9.85 6.73 6.14
CA ARG A 83 -10.78 5.65 5.82
C ARG A 83 -12.08 5.92 6.55
N ARG A 84 -13.17 6.05 5.79
CA ARG A 84 -14.53 6.03 6.35
C ARG A 84 -14.95 4.57 6.43
N ASP A 85 -14.51 3.88 7.47
CA ASP A 85 -15.00 2.53 7.71
C ASP A 85 -16.45 2.65 8.17
N LYS A 86 -17.40 2.25 7.32
CA LYS A 86 -18.85 2.16 7.63
C LYS A 86 -19.15 1.27 8.85
N PHE A 87 -18.14 0.54 9.32
CA PHE A 87 -18.20 -0.37 10.45
C PHE A 87 -17.75 0.29 11.77
N SER A 88 -17.14 1.47 11.70
CA SER A 88 -16.63 2.23 12.85
C SER A 88 -17.60 3.34 13.28
N ASP A 89 -18.85 3.01 13.57
CA ASP A 89 -19.76 3.93 14.29
C ASP A 89 -19.37 4.07 15.78
N ASN A 90 -18.11 3.78 16.15
CA ASN A 90 -17.65 3.88 17.52
C ASN A 90 -16.96 5.23 17.76
N PRO A 91 -17.59 6.17 18.50
CA PRO A 91 -17.03 7.49 18.75
C PRO A 91 -15.83 7.48 19.71
N ALA A 92 -15.52 6.32 20.33
CA ALA A 92 -14.49 6.23 21.37
C ALA A 92 -13.04 6.34 20.83
N TRP A 93 -12.79 6.06 19.54
CA TRP A 93 -11.51 6.35 18.90
C TRP A 93 -11.70 6.52 17.38
N GLU A 94 -11.09 7.56 16.80
CA GLU A 94 -10.97 7.66 15.35
C GLU A 94 -9.86 6.72 14.86
N PRO A 95 -10.13 5.77 13.94
CA PRO A 95 -9.08 4.93 13.37
C PRO A 95 -8.00 5.79 12.73
N SER A 96 -6.73 5.49 13.01
CA SER A 96 -5.61 6.18 12.37
C SER A 96 -5.32 5.65 10.96
N SER A 97 -6.20 4.78 10.45
CA SER A 97 -6.11 4.15 9.15
C SER A 97 -6.42 5.15 8.02
N VAL A 98 -5.53 5.18 7.04
CA VAL A 98 -5.66 6.02 5.84
C VAL A 98 -5.64 5.14 4.60
N ASN A 99 -6.22 5.63 3.51
CA ASN A 99 -6.15 4.94 2.24
C ASN A 99 -4.75 5.11 1.61
N THR A 100 -3.82 4.20 1.90
CA THR A 100 -2.43 4.25 1.39
C THR A 100 -2.35 4.09 -0.13
N SER A 101 -3.40 3.61 -0.79
CA SER A 101 -3.49 3.62 -2.25
C SER A 101 -3.52 5.04 -2.84
N ASP A 102 -3.93 6.04 -2.06
CA ASP A 102 -3.92 7.46 -2.46
C ASP A 102 -2.48 7.99 -2.67
N PHE A 103 -1.45 7.27 -2.20
CA PHE A 103 -0.05 7.61 -2.42
C PHE A 103 0.50 7.13 -3.75
N VAL A 104 -0.15 6.16 -4.40
CA VAL A 104 0.33 5.61 -5.67
C VAL A 104 0.49 6.70 -6.73
N PRO A 105 -0.49 7.60 -6.96
CA PRO A 105 -0.34 8.71 -7.91
C PRO A 105 0.88 9.60 -7.65
N LEU A 106 1.26 9.82 -6.37
CA LEU A 106 2.44 10.63 -6.02
C LEU A 106 3.73 10.02 -6.58
N THR A 107 3.80 8.68 -6.66
CA THR A 107 4.95 7.96 -7.21
C THR A 107 5.09 8.04 -8.74
N HIS A 108 4.10 8.63 -9.42
CA HIS A 108 4.03 8.79 -10.87
C HIS A 108 4.17 10.24 -11.36
N VAL A 109 4.28 11.22 -10.46
CA VAL A 109 4.40 12.64 -10.82
C VAL A 109 5.77 12.93 -11.46
N CYS A 110 6.85 12.61 -10.73
CA CYS A 110 8.22 12.82 -11.17
C CYS A 110 9.19 11.91 -10.39
N ARG A 111 10.47 11.86 -10.82
CA ARG A 111 11.51 11.07 -10.14
C ARG A 111 11.72 11.49 -8.68
N GLN A 112 11.71 12.78 -8.37
CA GLN A 112 11.89 13.28 -7.00
C GLN A 112 10.74 12.87 -6.09
N TRP A 113 9.49 13.09 -6.52
CA TRP A 113 8.31 12.68 -5.75
C TRP A 113 8.25 11.17 -5.56
N ARG A 114 8.60 10.41 -6.60
CA ARG A 114 8.75 8.95 -6.49
C ARG A 114 9.78 8.58 -5.44
N ASN A 115 10.97 9.16 -5.48
CA ASN A 115 12.02 8.88 -4.51
C ASN A 115 11.58 9.22 -3.09
N VAL A 116 11.01 10.41 -2.88
CA VAL A 116 10.52 10.84 -1.55
C VAL A 116 9.40 9.93 -1.06
N ALA A 117 8.39 9.66 -1.88
CA ALA A 117 7.26 8.83 -1.49
C ALA A 117 7.70 7.39 -1.16
N LEU A 118 8.55 6.77 -1.98
CA LEU A 118 9.05 5.41 -1.74
C LEU A 118 10.01 5.31 -0.56
N SER A 119 10.76 6.38 -0.25
CA SER A 119 11.70 6.43 0.88
C SER A 119 11.11 6.95 2.19
N THR A 120 9.80 7.23 2.23
CA THR A 120 9.10 7.71 3.44
C THR A 120 8.23 6.58 4.01
N PRO A 121 8.70 5.82 5.02
CA PRO A 121 8.00 4.63 5.51
C PRO A 121 6.63 4.92 6.14
N SER A 122 6.46 6.11 6.73
CA SER A 122 5.19 6.52 7.35
C SER A 122 4.02 6.56 6.37
N LEU A 123 4.28 6.77 5.07
CA LEU A 123 3.26 6.70 4.01
C LEU A 123 2.78 5.28 3.76
N TRP A 124 3.53 4.25 4.16
CA TRP A 124 3.20 2.86 3.87
C TRP A 124 2.80 2.07 5.12
N ARG A 125 2.56 2.76 6.25
CA ARG A 125 2.25 2.14 7.54
C ARG A 125 0.87 1.45 7.61
N CYS A 126 -0.10 1.86 6.78
CA CYS A 126 -1.44 1.26 6.79
C CYS A 126 -1.52 0.16 5.72
N ILE A 127 -1.67 -1.07 6.18
CA ILE A 127 -1.70 -2.28 5.35
C ILE A 127 -3.12 -2.83 5.32
N SER A 128 -3.56 -3.29 4.15
CA SER A 128 -4.83 -3.99 4.00
C SER A 128 -4.74 -5.12 2.99
N ASP A 129 -5.73 -6.00 3.00
CA ASP A 129 -5.80 -7.19 2.16
C ASP A 129 -5.79 -6.90 0.65
N HIS A 130 -6.14 -5.68 0.24
CA HIS A 130 -6.11 -5.25 -1.17
C HIS A 130 -4.76 -4.65 -1.61
N HIS A 131 -3.79 -4.50 -0.72
CA HIS A 131 -2.52 -3.86 -1.04
C HIS A 131 -1.49 -4.87 -1.58
N PRO A 132 -0.60 -4.43 -2.48
CA PRO A 132 0.51 -5.27 -2.94
C PRO A 132 1.56 -5.44 -1.83
N SER A 133 2.28 -6.56 -1.84
CA SER A 133 3.32 -6.90 -0.85
C SER A 133 4.37 -5.80 -0.67
N ALA A 134 4.69 -5.07 -1.75
CA ALA A 134 5.61 -3.95 -1.73
C ALA A 134 5.28 -2.84 -0.71
N PHE A 135 4.04 -2.76 -0.21
CA PHE A 135 3.69 -1.80 0.85
C PHE A 135 4.33 -2.18 2.19
N LEU A 136 4.36 -3.48 2.50
CA LEU A 136 5.01 -3.98 3.71
C LEU A 136 6.52 -3.74 3.64
N ASP A 137 7.15 -3.99 2.50
CA ASP A 137 8.58 -3.72 2.30
C ASP A 137 8.91 -2.23 2.51
N ARG A 138 8.08 -1.32 1.98
CA ARG A 138 8.29 0.13 2.10
C ARG A 138 8.06 0.67 3.50
N SER A 139 7.26 -0.02 4.32
CA SER A 139 7.02 0.36 5.71
C SER A 139 8.24 0.16 6.62
N LEU A 140 9.27 -0.55 6.16
CA LEU A 140 10.49 -0.85 6.91
C LEU A 140 10.18 -1.43 8.29
N ASN A 141 10.61 -0.78 9.37
CA ASN A 141 10.42 -1.23 10.76
C ASN A 141 9.43 -0.36 11.54
N ILE A 142 8.63 0.48 10.87
CA ILE A 142 7.63 1.30 11.57
C ILE A 142 6.46 0.43 12.08
N ASP A 143 5.83 0.90 13.16
CA ASP A 143 4.56 0.39 13.66
C ASP A 143 3.48 0.42 12.57
N LEU A 144 2.71 -0.66 12.49
CA LEU A 144 1.73 -0.88 11.43
C LEU A 144 0.30 -0.73 11.92
N VAL A 145 -0.54 -0.23 11.02
CA VAL A 145 -2.00 -0.25 11.12
C VAL A 145 -2.50 -1.29 10.13
N ALA A 146 -3.05 -2.40 10.63
CA ALA A 146 -3.57 -3.49 9.81
C ALA A 146 -5.09 -3.41 9.71
N THR A 147 -5.63 -3.42 8.49
CA THR A 147 -7.06 -3.58 8.23
C THR A 147 -7.29 -4.86 7.44
N ILE A 148 -8.07 -5.78 7.99
CA ILE A 148 -8.34 -7.10 7.44
C ILE A 148 -9.83 -7.18 7.16
N THR A 149 -10.20 -7.24 5.90
CA THR A 149 -11.62 -7.34 5.47
C THR A 149 -11.96 -8.68 4.83
N GLN A 150 -10.95 -9.53 4.62
CA GLN A 150 -11.05 -10.87 4.03
C GLN A 150 -10.20 -11.86 4.83
N GLU A 151 -10.53 -13.15 4.77
CA GLU A 151 -9.75 -14.18 5.47
C GLU A 151 -8.33 -14.27 4.90
N PRO A 152 -7.27 -14.19 5.74
CA PRO A 152 -5.90 -14.32 5.27
C PRO A 152 -5.67 -15.70 4.62
N GLN A 153 -5.20 -15.71 3.36
CA GLN A 153 -4.82 -16.94 2.65
C GLN A 153 -3.31 -16.98 2.45
N GLU A 154 -2.74 -18.18 2.37
CA GLU A 154 -1.32 -18.36 2.04
C GLU A 154 -0.95 -17.62 0.73
N GLY A 155 0.20 -16.93 0.74
CA GLY A 155 0.65 -16.11 -0.38
C GLY A 155 0.03 -14.71 -0.47
N HIS A 156 -0.89 -14.34 0.43
CA HIS A 156 -1.39 -12.97 0.54
C HIS A 156 -0.61 -12.12 1.54
N LEU A 157 -0.55 -10.81 1.28
CA LEU A 157 0.17 -9.83 2.11
C LEU A 157 -0.21 -9.89 3.61
N ILE A 158 -1.49 -10.05 3.92
CA ILE A 158 -1.95 -10.11 5.31
C ILE A 158 -1.45 -11.39 6.00
N HIS A 159 -1.41 -12.52 5.30
CA HIS A 159 -0.89 -13.76 5.87
C HIS A 159 0.60 -13.59 6.25
N ASP A 160 1.40 -12.99 5.36
CA ASP A 160 2.82 -12.73 5.60
C ASP A 160 3.05 -11.68 6.71
N LEU A 161 2.17 -10.66 6.77
CA LEU A 161 2.16 -9.67 7.84
C LEU A 161 1.93 -10.34 9.20
N LEU A 162 0.91 -11.18 9.33
CA LEU A 162 0.57 -11.84 10.60
C LEU A 162 1.65 -12.86 11.00
N GLY A 163 2.17 -13.63 10.04
CA GLY A 163 3.16 -14.68 10.30
C GLY A 163 4.55 -14.16 10.63
N SER A 164 5.03 -13.12 9.93
CA SER A 164 6.44 -12.67 10.05
C SER A 164 6.61 -11.29 10.68
N HIS A 165 5.57 -10.45 10.67
CA HIS A 165 5.66 -9.05 11.06
C HIS A 165 4.62 -8.64 12.11
N GLY A 166 3.93 -9.61 12.71
CA GLY A 166 2.83 -9.38 13.65
C GLY A 166 3.23 -8.55 14.87
N SER A 167 4.49 -8.62 15.28
CA SER A 167 5.02 -7.84 16.42
C SER A 167 5.06 -6.33 16.20
N ARG A 168 5.02 -5.90 14.92
CA ARG A 168 4.99 -4.48 14.52
C ARG A 168 3.57 -3.91 14.50
N ILE A 169 2.54 -4.74 14.65
CA ILE A 169 1.16 -4.29 14.56
C ILE A 169 0.81 -3.51 15.83
N ARG A 170 0.49 -2.23 15.65
CA ARG A 170 0.06 -1.33 16.71
C ARG A 170 -1.44 -1.13 16.75
N GLU A 171 -2.07 -1.13 15.58
CA GLU A 171 -3.52 -1.06 15.44
C GLU A 171 -3.99 -2.17 14.51
N MET A 172 -4.97 -2.96 14.93
CA MET A 172 -5.55 -4.03 14.13
C MET A 172 -7.06 -3.86 14.04
N HIS A 173 -7.58 -3.86 12.83
CA HIS A 173 -9.01 -3.84 12.54
C HIS A 173 -9.37 -5.05 11.68
N TRP A 174 -10.00 -6.03 12.31
CA TRP A 174 -10.51 -7.24 11.67
C TRP A 174 -12.02 -7.08 11.45
N LEU A 175 -12.42 -6.78 10.21
CA LEU A 175 -13.75 -6.33 9.81
C LEU A 175 -14.28 -7.21 8.65
N ILE A 176 -14.37 -8.53 8.86
CA ILE A 176 -14.80 -9.44 7.79
C ILE A 176 -16.34 -9.41 7.67
N PRO A 177 -16.91 -9.15 6.47
CA PRO A 177 -18.35 -9.14 6.25
C PRO A 177 -19.03 -10.46 6.59
N ARG A 178 -20.29 -10.37 7.03
CA ARG A 178 -21.15 -11.53 7.33
C ARG A 178 -21.43 -12.32 6.04
N TYR A 179 -21.02 -13.59 6.03
CA TYR A 179 -21.35 -14.71 5.12
C TYR A 179 -20.46 -15.00 3.88
N PRO A 180 -20.24 -16.31 3.56
CA PRO A 180 -20.50 -17.50 4.36
C PRO A 180 -19.34 -17.85 5.32
N PRO A 181 -19.59 -18.62 6.40
CA PRO A 181 -18.89 -18.46 7.66
C PRO A 181 -18.01 -19.66 8.01
N ARG A 182 -16.69 -19.51 7.93
CA ARG A 182 -15.70 -20.34 8.64
C ARG A 182 -14.43 -19.52 8.83
N LEU A 183 -14.50 -18.50 9.67
CA LEU A 183 -13.33 -17.72 10.01
C LEU A 183 -12.89 -18.19 11.38
N PHE A 184 -11.62 -18.57 11.49
CA PHE A 184 -11.02 -18.88 12.77
C PHE A 184 -9.89 -17.87 12.99
N PRO A 185 -10.22 -16.61 13.39
CA PRO A 185 -9.20 -15.61 13.69
C PRO A 185 -8.15 -16.17 14.65
N ASP A 186 -8.55 -17.04 15.58
CA ASP A 186 -7.67 -17.74 16.52
C ASP A 186 -6.47 -18.44 15.85
N VAL A 187 -6.65 -18.99 14.65
CA VAL A 187 -5.56 -19.62 13.89
C VAL A 187 -4.57 -18.57 13.38
N HIS A 188 -5.08 -17.43 12.93
CA HIS A 188 -4.29 -16.33 12.37
C HIS A 188 -3.68 -15.42 13.42
N LEU A 189 -4.24 -15.39 14.64
CA LEU A 189 -3.80 -14.56 15.75
C LEU A 189 -2.83 -15.29 16.69
N ASN A 190 -2.29 -16.44 16.30
CA ASN A 190 -1.33 -17.21 17.11
C ASN A 190 0.11 -16.65 17.05
N PHE A 191 0.31 -15.38 17.38
CA PHE A 191 1.62 -14.71 17.42
C PHE A 191 1.65 -13.63 18.51
N ARG A 192 2.82 -13.17 18.96
CA ARG A 192 2.87 -12.09 19.98
C ARG A 192 2.68 -10.71 19.38
N ALA A 193 1.87 -9.87 20.00
CA ALA A 193 1.61 -8.49 19.56
C ALA A 193 1.99 -7.46 20.65
N PRO A 194 3.30 -7.30 20.95
CA PRO A 194 3.79 -6.45 22.04
C PRO A 194 3.51 -4.95 21.86
N GLN A 195 3.32 -4.47 20.63
CA GLN A 195 3.04 -3.06 20.32
C GLN A 195 1.55 -2.76 20.12
N LEU A 196 0.68 -3.78 20.22
CA LEU A 196 -0.75 -3.63 19.93
C LEU A 196 -1.43 -2.77 20.99
N LYS A 197 -1.97 -1.63 20.55
CA LYS A 197 -2.72 -0.67 21.38
C LYS A 197 -4.22 -0.68 21.10
N ILE A 198 -4.58 -0.81 19.83
CA ILE A 198 -5.98 -0.77 19.38
C ILE A 198 -6.31 -2.07 18.67
N LEU A 199 -7.39 -2.72 19.12
CA LEU A 199 -7.89 -3.95 18.54
C LEU A 199 -9.37 -3.80 18.24
N THR A 200 -9.78 -3.97 16.99
CA THR A 200 -11.18 -4.07 16.60
C THR A 200 -11.41 -5.44 15.99
N LEU A 201 -12.23 -6.27 16.64
CA LEU A 201 -12.67 -7.56 16.13
C LEU A 201 -14.18 -7.53 15.89
N GLN A 202 -14.55 -7.57 14.63
CA GLN A 202 -15.93 -7.71 14.17
C GLN A 202 -16.02 -8.94 13.26
N TYR A 203 -16.48 -10.05 13.83
CA TYR A 203 -16.79 -11.28 13.10
C TYR A 203 -17.92 -12.02 13.81
N ASP A 204 -18.57 -12.94 13.10
CA ASP A 204 -19.66 -13.75 13.65
C ASP A 204 -19.09 -15.09 14.15
N LYS A 205 -19.04 -15.29 15.47
CA LYS A 205 -18.52 -16.55 16.04
C LYS A 205 -19.59 -17.64 15.88
N VAL A 206 -19.39 -18.56 14.93
CA VAL A 206 -20.28 -19.72 14.77
C VAL A 206 -19.86 -20.85 15.72
N GLY A 207 -20.69 -21.14 16.72
CA GLY A 207 -20.96 -22.50 17.21
C GLY A 207 -19.82 -23.34 17.80
N SER A 208 -18.70 -22.76 18.24
CA SER A 208 -17.70 -23.51 19.02
C SER A 208 -17.97 -23.34 20.52
N ASP A 209 -18.50 -24.39 21.14
CA ASP A 209 -18.61 -24.54 22.61
C ASP A 209 -17.24 -24.72 23.29
N SER A 210 -16.15 -24.77 22.51
CA SER A 210 -14.79 -24.88 23.04
C SER A 210 -14.19 -23.48 23.28
N PRO A 211 -13.50 -23.27 24.42
CA PRO A 211 -12.74 -22.05 24.64
C PRO A 211 -11.64 -21.95 23.57
N ALA A 212 -11.71 -20.89 22.76
CA ALA A 212 -10.64 -20.56 21.83
C ALA A 212 -9.37 -20.24 22.62
N PRO A 213 -8.17 -20.58 22.10
CA PRO A 213 -6.94 -20.08 22.68
C PRO A 213 -6.96 -18.54 22.70
N PRO A 214 -6.34 -17.89 23.70
CA PRO A 214 -6.30 -16.44 23.73
C PRO A 214 -5.59 -15.93 22.46
N PRO A 215 -6.15 -14.92 21.79
CA PRO A 215 -5.49 -14.30 20.66
C PRO A 215 -4.17 -13.70 21.11
N PHE A 216 -3.26 -13.59 20.17
CA PHE A 216 -1.93 -13.06 20.35
C PHE A 216 -1.04 -13.81 21.36
N GLN A 217 -1.33 -15.10 21.59
CA GLN A 217 -0.69 -15.90 22.65
C GLN A 217 -0.84 -15.28 24.05
N GLY A 218 -1.89 -14.47 24.26
CA GLY A 218 -2.09 -13.69 25.48
C GLY A 218 -1.09 -12.53 25.69
N HIS A 219 -0.23 -12.22 24.71
CA HIS A 219 0.82 -11.21 24.85
C HIS A 219 0.49 -9.90 24.14
N THR A 220 -0.30 -9.07 24.82
CA THR A 220 -0.69 -7.72 24.39
C THR A 220 -0.52 -6.70 25.54
N PRO A 221 0.71 -6.46 26.03
CA PRO A 221 0.97 -5.64 27.22
C PRO A 221 0.65 -4.15 27.06
N GLN A 222 0.47 -3.66 25.83
CA GLN A 222 0.15 -2.26 25.53
C GLN A 222 -1.30 -2.07 25.09
N LEU A 223 -2.15 -3.08 25.21
CA LEU A 223 -3.53 -2.99 24.72
C LEU A 223 -4.31 -1.99 25.58
N GLU A 224 -4.83 -0.95 24.93
CA GLU A 224 -5.53 0.17 25.57
C GLU A 224 -7.02 0.19 25.17
N TYR A 225 -7.32 -0.15 23.90
CA TYR A 225 -8.65 -0.02 23.29
C TYR A 225 -9.11 -1.29 22.55
N PRO A 226 -9.58 -2.32 23.26
CA PRO A 226 -10.29 -3.44 22.65
C PRO A 226 -11.75 -3.10 22.32
N SER A 227 -12.13 -3.42 21.09
CA SER A 227 -13.49 -3.35 20.57
C SER A 227 -13.90 -4.70 20.04
N LEU A 228 -14.84 -5.33 20.74
CA LEU A 228 -15.31 -6.66 20.38
C LEU A 228 -16.79 -6.56 20.01
N ARG A 229 -17.11 -6.82 18.74
CA ARG A 229 -18.49 -6.91 18.25
C ARG A 229 -18.81 -8.37 17.94
N ASN A 230 -19.93 -8.88 18.48
CA ASN A 230 -20.38 -10.27 18.31
C ASN A 230 -19.33 -11.33 18.76
N ASN A 231 -18.52 -11.01 19.78
CA ASN A 231 -17.42 -11.85 20.22
C ASN A 231 -17.51 -12.21 21.70
N LEU A 232 -17.22 -13.46 22.05
CA LEU A 232 -17.23 -13.97 23.44
C LEU A 232 -15.84 -13.97 24.09
N TRP A 233 -14.83 -13.40 23.42
CA TRP A 233 -13.49 -13.32 23.98
C TRP A 233 -13.44 -12.22 25.05
N LEU A 234 -12.92 -12.56 26.23
CA LEU A 234 -12.56 -11.60 27.27
C LEU A 234 -11.05 -11.75 27.51
N PRO A 235 -10.27 -10.66 27.49
CA PRO A 235 -8.88 -10.73 27.89
C PRO A 235 -8.77 -11.25 29.33
N GLN A 236 -7.95 -12.27 29.56
CA GLN A 236 -7.68 -12.79 30.92
C GLN A 236 -6.88 -11.79 31.77
N ASP A 237 -7.01 -11.93 33.08
CA ASP A 237 -6.85 -10.96 34.19
C ASP A 237 -5.52 -10.17 34.32
N ASP A 238 -4.57 -10.25 33.39
CA ASP A 238 -3.25 -9.60 33.49
C ASP A 238 -3.13 -8.26 32.73
N ILE A 239 -4.21 -7.72 32.14
CA ILE A 239 -4.14 -6.45 31.40
C ILE A 239 -4.43 -5.26 32.33
N LEU A 240 -3.43 -4.87 33.13
CA LEU A 240 -3.44 -3.66 33.96
C LEU A 240 -3.45 -2.34 33.14
N SER A 241 -3.48 -2.39 31.81
CA SER A 241 -3.41 -1.24 30.90
C SER A 241 -4.71 -0.90 30.14
N LEU A 242 -5.79 -1.66 30.33
CA LEU A 242 -7.05 -1.40 29.62
C LEU A 242 -7.63 -0.06 30.04
N THR A 243 -7.67 0.89 29.10
CA THR A 243 -8.24 2.22 29.33
C THR A 243 -9.73 2.23 29.01
N THR A 244 -10.15 1.53 27.96
CA THR A 244 -11.57 1.47 27.56
C THR A 244 -11.90 0.10 26.97
N PHE A 245 -12.86 -0.61 27.54
CA PHE A 245 -13.41 -1.85 26.98
C PHE A 245 -14.79 -1.57 26.38
N VAL A 246 -14.95 -1.76 25.06
CA VAL A 246 -16.25 -1.57 24.39
C VAL A 246 -16.77 -2.90 23.88
N PHE A 247 -17.83 -3.38 24.52
CA PHE A 247 -18.60 -4.54 24.09
C PHE A 247 -19.86 -4.06 23.36
N LEU A 248 -20.02 -4.45 22.10
CA LEU A 248 -21.23 -4.15 21.33
C LEU A 248 -21.89 -5.48 20.95
N THR A 249 -23.07 -5.69 21.54
CA THR A 249 -24.01 -6.77 21.22
C THR A 249 -24.65 -6.57 19.85
#